data_AF-A0A7C9DF74-F1
#
_entry.id   AF-A0A7C9DF74-F1
#
_cell.length_a   1.000
_cell.length_b   1.000
_cell.length_c   1.000
_cell.angle_alpha   90.00
_cell.angle_beta   90.00
_cell.angle_gamma   90.00
#
_symmetry.space_group_name_H-M   'P 1'
#
loop_
_entity.id
_entity.type
_entity.pdbx_description
1 polymer ?
#
loop_
_entity_poly.entity_id
_entity_poly.type
_entity_poly.pdbx_seq_one_letter_code
_entity_poly.pdbx_strand_id
1 'polypeptide(L)'
;MKHSSIFTLVVLGTILWWSQNVGKLVEGRVHYHKKKGGSSPAYSPPPGSGDDDQPPTFSPPDPDPRSPAPVVRPDPYPYPSPSPAQGGPCIYDVTAFGAVGDGSTDDTAAFRDAWKVACSADSGGVVLVPSRGRFMITSTIFSGPCKFSNAD
;
A
#
# COMPACT_ATOMS: atom_id res chain seq x y z
N MET A 1 -7.53 28.58 60.74
CA MET A 1 -6.47 27.62 60.34
C MET A 1 -6.98 26.38 59.58
N LYS A 2 -8.20 26.37 58.98
CA LYS A 2 -8.74 25.18 58.27
C LYS A 2 -8.79 25.33 56.73
N HIS A 3 -8.81 26.57 56.22
CA HIS A 3 -8.82 26.85 54.77
C HIS A 3 -7.46 26.59 54.07
N SER A 4 -6.35 26.74 54.79
CA SER A 4 -4.99 26.51 54.24
C SER A 4 -4.78 25.06 53.80
N SER A 5 -5.36 24.10 54.54
CA SER A 5 -5.24 22.66 54.27
C SER A 5 -6.04 22.21 53.04
N ILE A 6 -7.16 22.86 52.75
CA ILE A 6 -8.01 22.50 51.60
C ILE A 6 -7.39 23.03 50.30
N PHE A 7 -6.83 24.24 50.32
CA PHE A 7 -6.14 24.80 49.16
C PHE A 7 -4.89 24.01 48.79
N THR A 8 -4.12 23.53 49.77
CA THR A 8 -2.96 22.65 49.49
C THR A 8 -3.38 21.30 48.90
N LEU A 9 -4.49 20.71 49.35
CA LEU A 9 -4.99 19.45 48.79
C LEU A 9 -5.52 19.60 47.36
N VAL A 10 -6.19 20.72 47.03
CA VAL A 10 -6.67 20.98 45.66
C VAL A 10 -5.49 21.21 44.69
N VAL A 11 -4.47 21.98 45.10
CA VAL A 11 -3.27 22.23 44.28
C VAL A 11 -2.44 20.96 44.10
N LEU A 12 -2.27 20.13 45.14
CA LEU A 12 -1.60 18.84 44.99
C LEU A 12 -2.40 17.87 44.12
N GLY A 13 -3.73 17.89 44.20
CA GLY A 13 -4.61 17.08 43.36
C GLY A 13 -4.54 17.45 41.88
N THR A 14 -4.52 18.74 41.54
CA THR A 14 -4.40 19.18 40.14
C THR A 14 -3.02 18.91 39.56
N ILE A 15 -1.95 19.05 40.35
CA ILE A 15 -0.59 18.71 39.94
C ILE A 15 -0.44 17.18 39.72
N LEU A 16 -1.01 16.35 40.59
CA LEU A 16 -1.02 14.89 40.41
C LEU A 16 -1.90 14.44 39.24
N TRP A 17 -3.00 15.12 38.97
CA TRP A 17 -3.91 14.78 37.86
C TRP A 17 -3.33 15.21 36.51
N TRP A 18 -2.69 16.37 36.44
CA TRP A 18 -2.02 16.84 35.22
C TRP A 18 -0.77 16.01 34.90
N SER A 19 -0.01 15.58 35.92
CA SER A 19 1.16 14.71 35.72
C SER A 19 0.82 13.31 35.17
N GLN A 20 -0.44 12.86 35.30
CA GLN A 20 -0.87 11.58 34.72
C GLN A 20 -1.38 11.70 33.27
N ASN A 21 -1.61 12.92 32.75
CA ASN A 21 -2.18 13.10 31.41
C ASN A 21 -1.24 13.81 30.40
N VAL A 22 -0.03 14.22 30.81
CA VAL A 22 0.97 14.79 29.90
C VAL A 22 2.17 13.85 29.82
N GLY A 23 1.97 12.69 29.18
CA GLY A 23 3.02 11.66 29.15
C GLY A 23 2.84 10.48 28.21
N LYS A 24 1.83 10.46 27.32
CA LYS A 24 1.91 9.60 26.13
C LYS A 24 2.68 10.33 25.04
N LEU A 25 3.95 10.63 25.33
CA LEU A 25 4.91 10.86 24.25
C LEU A 25 4.98 9.54 23.47
N VAL A 26 4.85 9.64 22.16
CA VAL A 26 5.01 8.52 21.25
C VAL A 26 6.41 7.92 21.43
N GLU A 27 6.51 6.81 22.16
CA GLU A 27 7.74 6.04 22.27
C GLU A 27 8.00 5.42 20.89
N GLY A 28 8.84 6.06 20.08
CA GLY A 28 9.35 5.45 18.86
C GLY A 28 10.16 4.21 19.23
N ARG A 29 9.58 3.01 19.07
CA ARG A 29 10.34 1.76 19.17
C ARG A 29 11.31 1.66 18.00
N VAL A 30 12.55 2.05 18.25
CA VAL A 30 13.68 1.72 17.38
C VAL A 30 14.03 0.25 17.58
N HIS A 31 13.72 -0.59 16.58
CA HIS A 31 14.15 -1.97 16.56
C HIS A 31 15.50 -2.08 15.86
N TYR A 32 16.55 -2.46 16.60
CA TYR A 32 17.86 -2.80 16.04
C TYR A 32 17.79 -4.17 15.37
N HIS A 33 17.88 -4.21 14.04
CA HIS A 33 18.03 -5.46 13.31
C HIS A 33 19.47 -5.98 13.41
N LYS A 34 19.67 -7.02 14.22
CA LYS A 34 20.88 -7.85 14.17
C LYS A 34 20.83 -8.70 12.90
N LYS A 35 21.65 -8.34 11.90
CA LYS A 35 21.84 -9.09 10.65
C LYS A 35 22.30 -10.51 10.97
N LYS A 36 21.38 -11.47 11.00
CA LYS A 36 21.71 -12.89 10.87
C LYS A 36 21.77 -13.20 9.39
N GLY A 37 22.97 -13.51 8.90
CA GLY A 37 23.16 -14.08 7.57
C GLY A 37 22.39 -15.38 7.48
N GLY A 38 21.34 -15.39 6.65
CA GLY A 38 20.56 -16.57 6.32
C GLY A 38 20.19 -16.45 4.86
N SER A 39 20.76 -17.34 4.05
CA SER A 39 20.51 -17.51 2.62
C SER A 39 19.00 -17.70 2.40
N SER A 40 18.36 -16.82 1.61
CA SER A 40 17.00 -17.06 1.16
C SER A 40 16.95 -18.32 0.29
N PRO A 41 15.97 -19.21 0.46
CA PRO A 41 15.79 -20.32 -0.47
C PRO A 41 15.35 -19.77 -1.83
N ALA A 42 15.86 -20.38 -2.89
CA ALA A 42 15.46 -20.07 -4.27
C ALA A 42 13.98 -20.38 -4.46
N TYR A 43 13.19 -19.39 -4.85
CA TYR A 43 11.82 -19.58 -5.30
C TYR A 43 11.82 -20.42 -6.58
N SER A 44 11.08 -21.53 -6.57
CA SER A 44 10.81 -22.35 -7.75
C SER A 44 9.35 -22.12 -8.16
N PRO A 45 9.06 -21.68 -9.39
CA PRO A 45 7.70 -21.54 -9.86
C PRO A 45 7.06 -22.93 -10.07
N PRO A 46 5.73 -23.09 -9.86
CA PRO A 46 5.03 -24.32 -10.20
C PRO A 46 4.90 -24.51 -11.72
N PRO A 47 4.86 -25.76 -12.22
CA PRO A 47 4.69 -26.04 -13.65
C PRO A 47 3.26 -25.76 -14.10
N GLY A 48 3.13 -25.18 -15.29
CA GLY A 48 1.86 -24.75 -15.86
C GLY A 48 0.86 -25.88 -16.11
N SER A 49 -0.42 -25.51 -16.06
CA SER A 49 -1.56 -26.32 -16.49
C SER A 49 -2.26 -25.59 -17.64
N GLY A 50 -2.57 -26.36 -18.69
CA GLY A 50 -2.98 -25.89 -20.01
C GLY A 50 -4.38 -25.28 -20.12
N ASP A 51 -4.50 -24.49 -21.18
CA ASP A 51 -5.54 -24.44 -22.23
C ASP A 51 -7.04 -24.57 -21.89
N ASP A 52 -7.78 -23.67 -22.55
CA ASP A 52 -9.21 -23.68 -22.90
C ASP A 52 -10.26 -23.33 -21.82
N ASP A 53 -10.52 -22.03 -21.65
CA ASP A 53 -11.87 -21.50 -21.38
C ASP A 53 -11.93 -20.01 -21.78
N GLN A 54 -12.22 -19.74 -23.06
CA GLN A 54 -12.55 -18.39 -23.50
C GLN A 54 -13.98 -18.07 -23.04
N PRO A 55 -14.20 -17.04 -22.19
CA PRO A 55 -15.54 -16.66 -21.77
C PRO A 55 -16.37 -16.26 -23.00
N PRO A 56 -17.70 -16.52 -23.01
CA PRO A 56 -18.55 -16.03 -24.08
C PRO A 56 -18.40 -14.50 -24.19
N THR A 57 -18.02 -14.05 -25.37
CA THR A 57 -17.94 -12.62 -25.68
C THR A 57 -19.36 -12.08 -25.70
N PHE A 58 -19.84 -11.57 -24.57
CA PHE A 58 -21.01 -10.72 -24.55
C PHE A 58 -20.63 -9.42 -25.23
N SER A 59 -20.99 -9.28 -26.51
CA SER A 59 -21.00 -7.99 -27.17
C SER A 59 -21.91 -7.07 -26.35
N PRO A 60 -21.42 -5.91 -25.87
CA PRO A 60 -22.27 -4.96 -25.17
C PRO A 60 -23.44 -4.57 -26.09
N PRO A 61 -24.64 -4.36 -25.53
CA PRO A 61 -25.78 -3.88 -26.32
C PRO A 61 -25.42 -2.54 -26.98
N ASP A 62 -25.87 -2.37 -28.23
CA ASP A 62 -25.63 -1.13 -28.97
C ASP A 62 -26.11 0.08 -28.15
N PRO A 63 -25.32 1.16 -28.09
CA PRO A 63 -25.69 2.33 -27.31
C PRO A 63 -26.98 2.95 -27.87
N ASP A 64 -27.97 3.17 -26.99
CA ASP A 64 -29.22 3.85 -27.34
C ASP A 64 -28.91 5.23 -27.94
N PRO A 65 -29.36 5.53 -29.18
CA PRO A 65 -29.14 6.82 -29.84
C PRO A 65 -29.63 8.04 -29.06
N ARG A 66 -30.53 7.84 -28.08
CA ARG A 66 -31.09 8.91 -27.25
C ARG A 66 -30.32 9.16 -25.96
N SER A 67 -29.37 8.30 -25.59
CA SER A 67 -28.54 8.54 -24.43
C SER A 67 -27.46 9.55 -24.79
N PRO A 68 -27.34 10.68 -24.06
CA PRO A 68 -26.16 11.52 -24.17
C PRO A 68 -24.92 10.65 -23.94
N ALA A 69 -23.91 10.79 -24.79
CA ALA A 69 -22.63 10.12 -24.54
C ALA A 69 -22.16 10.47 -23.12
N PRO A 70 -21.64 9.50 -22.34
CA PRO A 70 -20.98 9.81 -21.09
C PRO A 70 -19.93 10.88 -21.37
N VAL A 71 -20.08 12.05 -20.76
CA VAL A 71 -19.06 13.09 -20.85
C VAL A 71 -17.84 12.51 -20.16
N VAL A 72 -16.89 12.00 -20.95
CA VAL A 72 -15.58 11.58 -20.48
C VAL A 72 -14.93 12.84 -19.92
N ARG A 73 -15.09 13.04 -18.61
CA ARG A 73 -14.36 14.09 -17.91
C ARG A 73 -12.88 13.72 -18.00
N PRO A 74 -11.98 14.67 -18.29
CA PRO A 74 -10.55 14.40 -18.17
C PRO A 74 -10.30 13.86 -16.76
N ASP A 75 -9.73 12.65 -16.69
CA ASP A 75 -9.31 12.10 -15.41
C ASP A 75 -8.32 13.08 -14.79
N PRO A 76 -8.57 13.60 -13.56
CA PRO A 76 -7.67 14.59 -12.93
C PRO A 76 -6.24 14.07 -12.74
N TYR A 77 -6.07 12.75 -12.89
CA TYR A 77 -4.80 12.06 -12.88
C TYR A 77 -4.57 11.45 -14.27
N PRO A 78 -3.63 11.98 -15.06
CA PRO A 78 -3.17 11.29 -16.25
C PRO A 78 -2.51 10.00 -15.79
N TYR A 79 -3.20 8.87 -15.91
CA TYR A 79 -2.51 7.59 -15.91
C TYR A 79 -1.57 7.63 -17.11
N PRO A 80 -0.24 7.48 -16.94
CA PRO A 80 0.65 7.36 -18.07
C PRO A 80 0.25 6.12 -18.85
N SER A 81 -0.42 6.33 -19.98
CA SER A 81 -0.70 5.27 -20.93
C SER A 81 0.66 4.75 -21.42
N PRO A 82 0.98 3.45 -21.27
CA PRO A 82 2.25 2.93 -21.72
C PRO A 82 2.28 3.02 -23.25
N SER A 83 2.91 4.06 -23.78
CA SER A 83 3.20 4.18 -25.20
C SER A 83 4.22 3.10 -25.56
N PRO A 84 3.95 2.19 -26.51
CA PRO A 84 4.82 1.04 -26.81
C PRO A 84 6.16 1.43 -27.46
N ALA A 85 6.50 2.72 -27.55
CA ALA A 85 7.69 3.21 -28.24
C ALA A 85 8.87 3.58 -27.31
N GLN A 86 8.68 3.57 -25.99
CA GLN A 86 9.73 3.84 -25.00
C GLN A 86 9.48 2.86 -23.86
N GLY A 87 10.46 2.03 -23.51
CA GLY A 87 10.33 0.99 -22.48
C GLY A 87 9.61 1.51 -21.24
N GLY A 88 8.31 1.26 -21.17
CA GLY A 88 7.43 1.82 -20.15
C GLY A 88 7.82 1.30 -18.78
N PRO A 89 7.35 1.94 -17.70
CA PRO A 89 7.65 1.45 -16.36
C PRO A 89 7.14 0.02 -16.20
N CYS A 90 7.98 -0.85 -15.64
CA CYS A 90 7.60 -2.23 -15.37
C CYS A 90 6.40 -2.27 -14.43
N ILE A 91 5.41 -3.10 -14.74
CA ILE A 91 4.18 -3.24 -13.95
C ILE A 91 4.31 -4.44 -13.02
N TYR A 92 4.05 -4.21 -11.72
CA TYR A 92 4.13 -5.20 -10.66
C TYR A 92 2.76 -5.38 -10.01
N ASP A 93 2.01 -6.38 -10.48
CA ASP A 93 0.69 -6.72 -9.94
C ASP A 93 0.81 -7.33 -8.55
N VAL A 94 0.15 -6.75 -7.55
CA VAL A 94 0.21 -7.22 -6.15
C VAL A 94 -0.26 -8.67 -5.97
N THR A 95 -1.12 -9.19 -6.86
CA THR A 95 -1.59 -10.59 -6.81
C THR A 95 -0.50 -11.58 -7.15
N ALA A 96 0.46 -11.19 -8.01
CA ALA A 96 1.65 -11.98 -8.29
C ALA A 96 2.60 -12.09 -7.07
N PHE A 97 2.42 -11.22 -6.07
CA PHE A 97 3.13 -11.23 -4.79
C PHE A 97 2.30 -11.84 -3.65
N GLY A 98 1.17 -12.48 -3.98
CA GLY A 98 0.33 -13.21 -3.02
C GLY A 98 -0.77 -12.39 -2.36
N ALA A 99 -1.10 -11.21 -2.89
CA ALA A 99 -2.27 -10.47 -2.42
C ALA A 99 -3.56 -11.23 -2.79
N VAL A 100 -4.43 -11.44 -1.81
CA VAL A 100 -5.66 -12.22 -1.94
C VAL A 100 -6.82 -11.35 -2.43
N GLY A 101 -6.97 -10.14 -1.88
CA GLY A 101 -8.00 -9.21 -2.35
C GLY A 101 -9.45 -9.59 -1.95
N ASP A 102 -9.63 -10.30 -0.84
CA ASP A 102 -10.95 -10.70 -0.31
C ASP A 102 -11.59 -9.67 0.65
N GLY A 103 -10.84 -8.63 1.01
CA GLY A 103 -11.25 -7.55 1.92
C GLY A 103 -11.09 -7.86 3.41
N SER A 104 -10.53 -9.03 3.75
CA SER A 104 -10.35 -9.51 5.13
C SER A 104 -8.94 -9.99 5.44
N THR A 105 -8.26 -10.56 4.45
CA THR A 105 -6.88 -11.00 4.55
C THR A 105 -5.96 -9.79 4.56
N ASP A 106 -4.98 -9.77 5.47
CA ASP A 106 -3.96 -8.73 5.50
C ASP A 106 -2.96 -8.92 4.35
N ASP A 107 -3.11 -8.12 3.29
CA ASP A 107 -2.31 -8.14 2.07
C ASP A 107 -1.03 -7.30 2.18
N THR A 108 -0.72 -6.74 3.36
CA THR A 108 0.41 -5.79 3.56
C THR A 108 1.74 -6.36 3.09
N ALA A 109 1.99 -7.67 3.32
CA ALA A 109 3.23 -8.31 2.90
C ALA A 109 3.38 -8.31 1.37
N ALA A 110 2.33 -8.70 0.65
CA ALA A 110 2.33 -8.73 -0.82
C ALA A 110 2.55 -7.33 -1.42
N PHE A 111 1.91 -6.31 -0.87
CA PHE A 111 2.12 -4.92 -1.29
C PHE A 111 3.55 -4.44 -1.06
N ARG A 112 4.14 -4.80 0.09
CA ARG A 112 5.52 -4.40 0.44
C ARG A 112 6.56 -5.11 -0.43
N ASP A 113 6.28 -6.34 -0.83
CA ASP A 113 7.13 -7.11 -1.74
C ASP A 113 7.03 -6.59 -3.17
N ALA A 114 5.81 -6.31 -3.65
CA ALA A 114 5.60 -5.65 -4.94
C ALA A 114 6.33 -4.30 -5.02
N TRP A 115 6.20 -3.48 -3.97
CA TRP A 115 6.91 -2.21 -3.85
C TRP A 115 8.43 -2.39 -3.90
N LYS A 116 8.99 -3.34 -3.15
CA LYS A 116 10.44 -3.57 -3.11
C LYS A 116 11.00 -3.88 -4.50
N VAL A 117 10.30 -4.70 -5.28
CA VAL A 117 10.74 -5.03 -6.63
C VAL A 117 10.60 -3.81 -7.55
N ALA A 118 9.45 -3.13 -7.53
CA ALA A 118 9.20 -1.94 -8.33
C ALA A 118 10.22 -0.81 -8.06
N CYS A 119 10.50 -0.55 -6.79
CA CYS A 119 11.48 0.43 -6.33
C CYS A 119 12.90 0.08 -6.78
N SER A 120 13.25 -1.22 -6.84
CA SER A 120 14.56 -1.69 -7.27
C SER A 120 14.76 -1.77 -8.80
N ALA A 121 13.73 -1.46 -9.59
CA ALA A 121 13.81 -1.47 -11.04
C ALA A 121 14.58 -0.26 -11.58
N ASP A 122 15.43 -0.48 -12.59
CA ASP A 122 16.33 0.54 -13.12
C ASP A 122 15.56 1.67 -13.85
N SER A 123 14.46 1.33 -14.53
CA SER A 123 13.54 2.28 -15.18
C SER A 123 12.42 2.78 -14.28
N GLY A 124 12.47 2.47 -12.98
CA GLY A 124 11.32 2.60 -12.09
C GLY A 124 10.22 1.56 -12.39
N GLY A 125 9.20 1.54 -11.54
CA GLY A 125 8.14 0.55 -11.59
C GLY A 125 6.81 1.08 -11.08
N VAL A 126 5.73 0.53 -11.61
CA VAL A 126 4.35 0.80 -11.18
C VAL A 126 3.85 -0.43 -10.43
N VAL A 127 3.41 -0.24 -9.18
CA VAL A 127 2.67 -1.28 -8.45
C VAL A 127 1.21 -1.22 -8.87
N LEU A 128 0.71 -2.30 -9.46
CA LEU A 128 -0.67 -2.41 -9.93
C LEU A 128 -1.54 -3.07 -8.87
N VAL A 129 -2.66 -2.42 -8.54
CA VAL A 129 -3.72 -2.96 -7.69
C VAL A 129 -4.95 -3.26 -8.57
N PRO A 130 -5.28 -4.53 -8.81
CA PRO A 130 -6.42 -4.88 -9.67
C PRO A 130 -7.76 -4.39 -9.13
N SER A 131 -8.61 -3.85 -10.00
CA SER A 131 -9.93 -3.32 -9.62
C SER A 131 -10.93 -4.39 -9.17
N ARG A 132 -10.68 -5.67 -9.47
CA ARG A 132 -11.56 -6.79 -9.08
C ARG A 132 -11.39 -7.24 -7.62
N GLY A 133 -10.38 -6.75 -6.90
CA GLY A 133 -10.10 -7.13 -5.50
C GLY A 133 -10.41 -6.04 -4.48
N ARG A 134 -10.61 -6.44 -3.22
CA ARG A 134 -10.65 -5.56 -2.05
C ARG A 134 -9.45 -5.90 -1.18
N PHE A 135 -8.48 -5.02 -1.08
CA PHE A 135 -7.23 -5.34 -0.39
C PHE A 135 -7.20 -4.66 0.97
N MET A 136 -6.92 -5.42 2.04
CA MET A 136 -6.73 -4.86 3.37
C MET A 136 -5.23 -4.69 3.61
N ILE A 137 -4.80 -3.46 3.90
CA ILE A 137 -3.43 -3.16 4.30
C ILE A 137 -3.43 -2.53 5.69
N THR A 138 -2.48 -2.93 6.52
CA THR A 138 -2.20 -2.34 7.82
C THR A 138 -1.13 -1.27 7.70
N SER A 139 -0.91 -0.51 8.77
CA SER A 139 0.09 0.57 8.79
C SER A 139 1.47 0.03 8.38
N THR A 140 1.98 0.53 7.26
CA THR A 140 3.22 0.05 6.65
C THR A 140 4.01 1.22 6.07
N ILE A 141 5.32 1.02 5.94
CA ILE A 141 6.23 1.97 5.31
C ILE A 141 6.79 1.31 4.06
N PHE A 142 6.58 1.96 2.92
CA PHE A 142 7.16 1.58 1.64
C PHE A 142 8.54 2.23 1.51
N SER A 143 9.57 1.53 1.98
CA SER A 143 10.94 2.04 2.03
C SER A 143 11.81 1.54 0.87
N GLY A 144 12.84 2.34 0.54
CA GLY A 144 13.87 2.01 -0.43
C GLY A 144 15.02 1.18 0.15
N PRO A 145 16.15 1.05 -0.58
CA PRO A 145 16.61 1.96 -1.63
C PRO A 145 15.95 1.74 -2.99
N CYS A 146 15.54 2.83 -3.65
CA CYS A 146 15.05 2.79 -5.03
C CYS A 146 16.17 3.12 -6.02
N LYS A 147 16.15 2.49 -7.20
CA LYS A 147 17.25 2.57 -8.18
C LYS A 147 17.02 3.54 -9.32
N PHE A 148 15.79 3.98 -9.57
CA PHE A 148 15.52 4.85 -10.70
C PHE A 148 16.36 6.14 -10.60
N SER A 149 17.26 6.34 -11.55
CA SER A 149 17.95 7.59 -11.73
C SER A 149 16.92 8.60 -12.24
N ASN A 150 16.80 9.76 -11.60
CA ASN A 150 16.02 10.86 -12.15
C ASN A 150 16.49 11.07 -13.60
N ALA A 151 15.58 10.96 -14.56
CA ALA A 151 15.85 11.37 -15.93
C ALA A 151 16.08 12.89 -15.88
N ASP A 152 17.34 13.29 -16.02
CA ASP A 152 17.79 14.67 -16.24
C ASP A 152 17.30 15.16 -17.61
#